data_AF-A0A3P2A5H6-F1
#
_entry.id   AF-A0A3P2A5H6-F1
#
_cell.length_a   1.000
_cell.length_b   1.000
_cell.length_c   1.000
_cell.angle_alpha   90.00
_cell.angle_beta   90.00
_cell.angle_gamma   90.00
#
_symmetry.space_group_name_H-M   'P 1'
#
loop_
_entity.id
_entity.type
_entity.pdbx_description
1 polymer ?
#
loop_
_entity_poly.entity_id
_entity_poly.type
_entity_poly.pdbx_seq_one_letter_code
_entity_poly.pdbx_strand_id
1 'polypeptide(L)'
;MSNQKVWYMDLAKQLDSLFYFFDLGFNEENDFAYWFALNQIKSEDRTPEQDDEMWAYVQKGSKQQQRYRSFYPIDKSLLPATMYVTFDYDRNTVLPDFFRIGGGYMIMSERFANILKSHDLGKTQVIPIRFFDLVHHEYVNDTSYYLLNIVEKHQYFLPDLMNPKPYFVYAKDGIDIYRAAHTEAVHANYTYSDKALSCPVDLWAEPSLSGELYISDKLMKSLQQAGLTHLMDLWECQLLNQ
;
A
#
# COMPACT_ATOMS: atom_id res chain seq x y z
N MET A 1 12.98 -30.17 -10.94
CA MET A 1 11.88 -29.20 -11.10
C MET A 1 12.16 -28.04 -10.17
N SER A 2 12.06 -26.80 -10.63
CA SER A 2 12.33 -25.62 -9.81
C SER A 2 11.33 -25.59 -8.64
N ASN A 3 11.80 -25.53 -7.40
CA ASN A 3 10.96 -25.42 -6.19
C ASN A 3 10.50 -23.96 -6.01
N GLN A 4 9.88 -23.39 -7.06
CA GLN A 4 9.34 -22.04 -7.03
C GLN A 4 8.09 -21.99 -6.16
N LYS A 5 7.89 -20.83 -5.54
CA LYS A 5 6.82 -20.56 -4.58
C LYS A 5 6.11 -19.26 -4.94
N VAL A 6 4.96 -19.06 -4.34
CA VAL A 6 4.30 -17.76 -4.28
C VAL A 6 4.07 -17.46 -2.81
N TRP A 7 4.32 -16.21 -2.44
CA TRP A 7 4.25 -15.72 -1.07
C TRP A 7 3.11 -14.74 -0.94
N TYR A 8 2.38 -14.86 0.15
CA TYR A 8 1.25 -14.03 0.55
C TYR A 8 1.66 -13.06 1.65
N MET A 9 1.19 -11.82 1.58
CA MET A 9 1.34 -10.81 2.62
C MET A 9 -0.01 -10.21 3.00
N ASP A 10 -0.37 -10.30 4.28
CA ASP A 10 -1.56 -9.64 4.84
C ASP A 10 -1.26 -8.16 5.12
N LEU A 11 -1.73 -7.25 4.26
CA LEU A 11 -1.56 -5.82 4.48
C LEU A 11 -2.37 -5.30 5.66
N ALA A 12 -3.46 -5.96 6.04
CA ALA A 12 -4.31 -5.52 7.14
C ALA A 12 -3.60 -5.73 8.48
N LYS A 13 -2.96 -6.88 8.69
CA LYS A 13 -2.16 -7.12 9.89
C LYS A 13 -0.92 -6.24 9.97
N GLN A 14 -0.29 -5.93 8.83
CA GLN A 14 0.80 -4.95 8.73
C GLN A 14 0.38 -3.53 9.16
N LEU A 15 -0.92 -3.18 9.10
CA LEU A 15 -1.39 -1.83 9.49
C LEU A 15 -1.22 -1.54 10.97
N ASP A 16 -1.38 -2.53 11.84
CA ASP A 16 -1.46 -2.26 13.28
C ASP A 16 -0.07 -2.09 13.91
N SER A 17 0.99 -2.64 13.29
CA SER A 17 2.34 -2.66 13.87
C SER A 17 3.33 -1.68 13.24
N LEU A 18 3.05 -1.14 12.04
CA LEU A 18 3.98 -0.29 11.26
C LEU A 18 3.32 1.00 10.75
N PHE A 19 2.37 1.55 11.50
CA PHE A 19 1.69 2.79 11.13
C PHE A 19 2.43 4.02 11.66
N TYR A 20 2.71 4.96 10.76
CA TYR A 20 3.27 6.27 11.10
C TYR A 20 2.33 7.39 10.65
N PHE A 21 2.15 8.38 11.50
CA PHE A 21 1.25 9.52 11.26
C PHE A 21 1.89 10.52 10.29
N PHE A 22 1.80 10.20 9.00
CA PHE A 22 2.06 11.12 7.89
C PHE A 22 0.82 11.18 7.01
N ASP A 23 0.53 12.37 6.51
CA ASP A 23 -0.56 12.59 5.57
C ASP A 23 -0.03 12.96 4.19
N LEU A 24 -0.77 12.54 3.17
CA LEU A 24 -0.37 12.71 1.78
C LEU A 24 -0.95 13.99 1.18
N GLY A 25 -0.07 14.86 0.67
CA GLY A 25 -0.45 15.96 -0.21
C GLY A 25 -0.19 15.61 -1.68
N PHE A 26 -1.16 15.88 -2.54
CA PHE A 26 -1.00 15.72 -3.99
C PHE A 26 -0.81 17.10 -4.60
N ASN A 27 0.32 17.31 -5.28
CA ASN A 27 0.61 18.61 -5.91
C ASN A 27 -0.54 19.03 -6.85
N GLU A 28 -0.82 20.33 -6.89
CA GLU A 28 -1.81 21.00 -7.76
C GLU A 28 -3.30 20.64 -7.55
N GLU A 29 -3.64 19.42 -7.12
CA GLU A 29 -5.04 19.02 -6.86
C GLU A 29 -5.45 19.07 -5.38
N ASN A 30 -4.51 18.83 -4.45
CA ASN A 30 -4.77 18.65 -3.02
C ASN A 30 -3.62 19.20 -2.15
N ASP A 31 -3.56 20.53 -1.99
CA ASP A 31 -2.55 21.21 -1.17
C ASP A 31 -2.80 20.98 0.33
N PHE A 32 -2.09 20.00 0.90
CA PHE A 32 -2.21 19.62 2.29
C PHE A 32 -1.77 20.75 3.24
N ALA A 33 -0.76 21.55 2.89
CA ALA A 33 -0.28 22.63 3.74
C ALA A 33 -1.35 23.73 3.85
N TYR A 34 -2.01 24.06 2.74
CA TYR A 34 -3.14 24.97 2.73
C TYR A 34 -4.32 24.45 3.55
N TRP A 35 -4.71 23.19 3.33
CA TRP A 35 -5.78 22.55 4.13
C TRP A 35 -5.45 22.55 5.61
N PHE A 36 -4.21 22.24 5.99
CA PHE A 36 -3.77 22.26 7.37
C PHE A 36 -3.92 23.66 7.97
N ALA A 37 -3.49 24.70 7.26
CA ALA A 37 -3.65 26.08 7.71
C ALA A 37 -5.13 26.47 7.90
N LEU A 38 -6.02 26.10 6.97
CA LEU A 38 -7.46 26.30 7.12
C LEU A 38 -8.05 25.54 8.31
N ASN A 39 -7.54 24.34 8.59
CA ASN A 39 -8.00 23.51 9.71
C ASN A 39 -7.54 24.04 11.08
N GLN A 40 -6.59 24.99 11.13
CA GLN A 40 -6.23 25.71 12.35
C GLN A 40 -7.18 26.87 12.68
N ILE A 41 -7.99 27.31 11.71
CA ILE A 41 -9.03 28.32 11.93
C ILE A 41 -10.21 27.62 12.59
N LYS A 42 -10.72 28.18 13.70
CA LYS A 42 -11.92 27.64 14.35
C LYS A 42 -13.08 27.65 13.37
N SER A 43 -13.91 26.62 13.40
CA SER A 43 -15.04 26.49 12.47
C SER A 43 -16.00 27.69 12.52
N GLU A 44 -16.16 28.34 13.68
CA GLU A 44 -17.00 29.53 13.87
C GLU A 44 -16.43 30.80 13.21
N ASP A 45 -15.13 30.82 12.94
CA ASP A 45 -14.40 31.95 12.37
C ASP A 45 -14.13 31.78 10.86
N ARG A 46 -14.48 30.62 10.26
CA ARG A 46 -14.30 30.37 8.83
C ARG A 46 -15.41 30.99 7.99
N THR A 47 -15.05 31.48 6.82
CA THR A 47 -16.04 31.90 5.83
C THR A 47 -16.68 30.68 5.15
N PRO A 48 -17.89 30.82 4.57
CA PRO A 48 -18.50 29.74 3.79
C PRO A 48 -17.58 29.23 2.66
N GLU A 49 -16.84 30.12 1.99
CA GLU A 49 -15.88 29.73 0.95
C GLU A 49 -14.75 28.84 1.50
N GLN A 50 -14.24 29.15 2.69
CA GLN A 50 -13.20 28.32 3.34
C GLN A 50 -13.74 26.96 3.77
N ASP A 51 -14.99 26.89 4.23
CA ASP A 51 -15.65 25.62 4.52
C ASP A 51 -15.84 24.78 3.25
N ASP A 52 -16.26 25.40 2.14
CA ASP A 52 -16.42 24.75 0.84
C ASP A 52 -15.07 24.22 0.30
N GLU A 53 -14.01 25.02 0.40
CA GLU A 53 -12.65 24.61 0.03
C GLU A 53 -12.14 23.43 0.87
N MET A 54 -12.39 23.45 2.18
CA MET A 54 -12.02 22.36 3.07
C MET A 54 -12.78 21.08 2.72
N TRP A 55 -14.09 21.17 2.44
CA TRP A 55 -14.87 20.02 2.00
C TRP A 55 -14.42 19.49 0.64
N ALA A 56 -14.10 20.36 -0.31
CA ALA A 56 -13.58 19.98 -1.61
C ALA A 56 -12.24 19.23 -1.48
N TYR A 57 -11.35 19.69 -0.59
CA TYR A 57 -10.10 18.99 -0.27
C TYR A 57 -10.37 17.56 0.25
N VAL A 58 -11.24 17.42 1.25
CA VAL A 58 -11.58 16.11 1.84
C VAL A 58 -12.15 15.15 0.80
N GLN A 59 -13.03 15.63 -0.09
CA GLN A 59 -13.60 14.81 -1.14
C GLN A 59 -12.55 14.34 -2.16
N LYS A 60 -11.66 15.23 -2.60
CA LYS A 60 -10.57 14.89 -3.52
C LYS A 60 -9.61 13.89 -2.90
N GLY A 61 -9.16 14.14 -1.67
CA GLY A 61 -8.29 13.23 -0.92
C GLY A 61 -8.91 11.84 -0.76
N SER A 62 -10.20 11.77 -0.37
CA SER A 62 -10.93 10.51 -0.22
C SER A 62 -11.00 9.72 -1.53
N LYS A 63 -11.24 10.41 -2.65
CA LYS A 63 -11.29 9.79 -3.98
C LYS A 63 -9.93 9.20 -4.37
N GLN A 64 -8.84 9.93 -4.16
CA GLN A 64 -7.49 9.43 -4.46
C GLN A 64 -7.12 8.24 -3.58
N GLN A 65 -7.42 8.32 -2.28
CA GLN A 65 -7.22 7.22 -1.35
C GLN A 65 -8.03 5.97 -1.75
N GLN A 66 -9.29 6.13 -2.17
CA GLN A 66 -10.11 5.02 -2.64
C GLN A 66 -9.53 4.38 -3.90
N ARG A 67 -9.02 5.18 -4.84
CA ARG A 67 -8.34 4.69 -6.05
C ARG A 67 -7.10 3.89 -5.71
N TYR A 68 -6.23 4.43 -4.86
CA TYR A 68 -5.03 3.76 -4.37
C TYR A 68 -5.37 2.41 -3.71
N ARG A 69 -6.33 2.40 -2.78
CA ARG A 69 -6.80 1.17 -2.09
C ARG A 69 -7.47 0.16 -3.04
N SER A 70 -7.91 0.60 -4.21
CA SER A 70 -8.48 -0.26 -5.25
C SER A 70 -7.48 -0.62 -6.35
N PHE A 71 -6.18 -0.42 -6.10
CA PHE A 71 -5.08 -0.76 -7.00
C PHE A 71 -5.20 -0.11 -8.38
N TYR A 72 -5.59 1.17 -8.40
CA TYR A 72 -5.56 1.99 -9.61
C TYR A 72 -4.28 2.81 -9.68
N PRO A 73 -3.76 3.06 -10.90
CA PRO A 73 -2.60 3.95 -11.05
C PRO A 73 -2.97 5.37 -10.60
N ILE A 74 -1.99 6.02 -9.96
CA ILE A 74 -2.00 7.46 -9.73
C ILE A 74 -1.59 8.12 -11.05
N ASP A 75 -2.32 9.16 -11.46
CA ASP A 75 -1.98 9.91 -12.65
C ASP A 75 -0.60 10.56 -12.50
N LYS A 76 0.17 10.62 -13.59
CA LYS A 76 1.49 11.25 -13.58
C LYS A 76 1.45 12.72 -13.16
N SER A 77 0.40 13.46 -13.52
CA SER A 77 0.23 14.85 -13.11
C SER A 77 -0.07 14.99 -11.62
N LEU A 78 -0.46 13.90 -10.96
CA LEU A 78 -0.87 13.85 -9.56
C LEU A 78 0.11 13.06 -8.71
N LEU A 79 1.32 12.77 -9.21
CA LEU A 79 2.28 12.04 -8.40
C LEU A 79 2.68 12.91 -7.21
N PRO A 80 2.59 12.36 -5.99
CA PRO A 80 2.98 13.12 -4.83
C PRO A 80 4.50 13.30 -4.81
N ALA A 81 4.95 14.51 -4.49
CA ALA A 81 6.36 14.79 -4.25
C ALA A 81 6.68 14.86 -2.74
N THR A 82 5.70 15.27 -1.94
CA THR A 82 5.87 15.55 -0.51
C THR A 82 4.72 14.97 0.30
N MET A 83 5.07 14.35 1.42
CA MET A 83 4.18 13.91 2.49
C MET A 83 4.40 14.82 3.69
N TYR A 84 3.37 15.07 4.48
CA TYR A 84 3.40 16.05 5.56
C TYR A 84 3.17 15.43 6.93
N VAL A 85 3.82 15.97 7.95
CA VAL A 85 3.45 15.79 9.36
C VAL A 85 2.96 17.10 9.93
N THR A 86 2.02 16.99 10.86
CA THR A 86 1.32 18.11 11.48
C THR A 86 1.71 18.31 12.95
N PHE A 87 2.70 17.56 13.43
CA PHE A 87 3.23 17.59 14.78
C PHE A 87 4.76 17.55 14.73
N ASP A 88 5.39 18.00 15.81
CA ASP A 88 6.84 17.96 16.00
C ASP A 88 7.36 16.52 15.86
N TYR A 89 8.13 16.28 14.81
CA TYR A 89 8.67 14.96 14.50
C TYR A 89 10.14 14.91 14.90
N ASP A 90 10.50 13.98 15.80
CA ASP A 90 11.90 13.80 16.20
C ASP A 90 12.74 13.42 14.97
N ARG A 91 13.63 14.33 14.56
CA ARG A 91 14.48 14.18 13.38
C ARG A 91 15.48 13.03 13.48
N ASN A 92 15.74 12.55 14.69
CA ASN A 92 16.58 11.37 14.91
C ASN A 92 15.81 10.05 14.73
N THR A 93 14.49 10.13 14.47
CA THR A 93 13.68 8.95 14.21
C THR A 93 14.11 8.28 12.92
N VAL A 94 14.59 7.05 13.06
CA VAL A 94 14.87 6.18 11.92
C VAL A 94 13.57 5.47 11.55
N LEU A 95 13.02 5.83 10.40
CA LEU A 95 11.85 5.14 9.85
C LEU A 95 12.23 3.73 9.34
N PRO A 96 11.33 2.74 9.45
CA PRO A 96 11.56 1.40 8.91
C PRO A 96 11.72 1.38 7.39
N ASP A 97 12.23 0.27 6.85
CA ASP A 97 12.38 0.10 5.41
C ASP A 97 11.08 -0.09 4.65
N PHE A 98 10.04 -0.51 5.37
CA PHE A 98 8.71 -0.72 4.84
C PHE A 98 7.71 -0.42 5.95
N PHE A 99 6.81 0.52 5.70
CA PHE A 99 5.83 0.97 6.68
C PHE A 99 4.61 1.56 5.98
N ARG A 100 3.55 1.84 6.74
CA ARG A 100 2.32 2.46 6.23
C ARG A 100 2.09 3.81 6.88
N ILE A 101 1.42 4.68 6.15
CA ILE A 101 1.02 6.01 6.65
C ILE A 101 -0.49 6.21 6.52
N GLY A 102 -0.96 7.40 6.90
CA GLY A 102 -2.33 7.87 6.72
C GLY A 102 -2.86 7.55 5.32
N GLY A 103 -4.13 7.22 5.20
CA GLY A 103 -4.69 6.76 3.93
C GLY A 103 -4.41 5.29 3.58
N GLY A 104 -3.44 4.66 4.25
CA GLY A 104 -2.99 3.30 4.00
C GLY A 104 -1.91 3.21 2.92
N TYR A 105 -1.28 4.33 2.56
CA TYR A 105 -0.17 4.37 1.62
C TYR A 105 1.03 3.60 2.16
N MET A 106 1.68 2.82 1.30
CA MET A 106 2.83 1.99 1.63
C MET A 106 4.10 2.74 1.25
N ILE A 107 4.97 2.95 2.23
CA ILE A 107 6.21 3.67 2.07
C ILE A 107 7.37 2.70 2.24
N MET A 108 8.42 2.92 1.47
CA MET A 108 9.63 2.14 1.55
C MET A 108 10.89 3.02 1.54
N SER A 109 11.97 2.50 2.11
CA SER A 109 13.29 3.11 1.99
C SER A 109 13.86 2.91 0.59
N GLU A 110 14.91 3.68 0.26
CA GLU A 110 15.60 3.56 -1.01
C GLU A 110 16.15 2.15 -1.28
N ARG A 111 16.76 1.49 -0.28
CA ARG A 111 17.29 0.13 -0.46
C ARG A 111 16.20 -0.87 -0.82
N PHE A 112 15.03 -0.72 -0.22
CA PHE A 112 13.86 -1.54 -0.53
C PHE A 112 13.37 -1.28 -1.95
N ALA A 113 13.21 0.00 -2.31
CA ALA A 113 12.78 0.42 -3.63
C ALA A 113 13.71 -0.09 -4.74
N ASN A 114 15.02 -0.08 -4.50
CA ASN A 114 16.00 -0.55 -5.47
C ASN A 114 15.89 -2.06 -5.73
N ILE A 115 15.55 -2.86 -4.71
CA ILE A 115 15.27 -4.28 -4.91
C ILE A 115 13.99 -4.45 -5.73
N LEU A 116 12.89 -3.76 -5.37
CA LEU A 116 11.66 -3.85 -6.16
C LEU A 116 11.89 -3.48 -7.63
N LYS A 117 12.60 -2.38 -7.90
CA LYS A 117 12.92 -1.92 -9.27
C LYS A 117 13.79 -2.89 -10.08
N SER A 118 14.47 -3.84 -9.43
CA SER A 118 15.26 -4.89 -10.09
C SER A 118 14.43 -6.11 -10.53
N HIS A 119 13.13 -6.11 -10.21
CA HIS A 119 12.17 -7.16 -10.52
C HIS A 119 11.08 -6.66 -11.46
N ASP A 120 10.28 -7.57 -12.04
CA ASP A 120 9.20 -7.18 -12.93
C ASP A 120 8.00 -6.71 -12.11
N LEU A 121 7.73 -5.41 -12.13
CA LEU A 121 6.60 -4.82 -11.41
C LEU A 121 5.42 -4.48 -12.35
N GLY A 122 5.52 -4.80 -13.64
CA GLY A 122 4.55 -4.37 -14.65
C GLY A 122 4.31 -2.85 -14.60
N LYS A 123 3.07 -2.46 -14.27
CA LYS A 123 2.62 -1.06 -14.16
C LYS A 123 2.60 -0.52 -12.73
N THR A 124 2.95 -1.33 -11.74
CA THR A 124 3.09 -0.88 -10.34
C THR A 124 4.08 0.27 -10.27
N GLN A 125 3.71 1.35 -9.58
CA GLN A 125 4.47 2.59 -9.53
C GLN A 125 5.29 2.65 -8.24
N VAL A 126 6.57 3.01 -8.37
CA VAL A 126 7.49 3.28 -7.25
C VAL A 126 7.88 4.75 -7.34
N ILE A 127 7.24 5.58 -6.52
CA ILE A 127 7.20 7.04 -6.69
C ILE A 127 8.08 7.69 -5.61
N PRO A 128 9.12 8.46 -5.97
CA PRO A 128 9.96 9.12 -4.97
C PRO A 128 9.18 10.19 -4.21
N ILE A 129 9.39 10.26 -2.90
CA ILE A 129 8.74 11.21 -2.00
C ILE A 129 9.71 11.70 -0.92
N ARG A 130 9.36 12.82 -0.29
CA ARG A 130 10.01 13.31 0.94
C ARG A 130 8.99 13.63 2.01
N PHE A 131 9.43 13.63 3.26
CA PHE A 131 8.60 14.00 4.41
C PHE A 131 8.93 15.42 4.87
N PHE A 132 7.91 16.25 5.03
CA PHE A 132 8.02 17.65 5.42
C PHE A 132 7.24 17.91 6.72
N ASP A 133 7.90 18.53 7.69
CA ASP A 133 7.33 18.97 8.95
C ASP A 133 6.74 20.37 8.78
N LEU A 134 5.42 20.48 8.92
CA LEU A 134 4.70 21.76 8.81
C LEU A 134 4.85 22.65 10.04
N VAL A 135 5.26 22.11 11.19
CA VAL A 135 5.51 22.89 12.42
C VAL A 135 6.83 23.64 12.30
N HIS A 136 7.87 22.97 11.83
CA HIS A 136 9.22 23.54 11.71
C HIS A 136 9.55 24.10 10.32
N HIS A 137 8.70 23.84 9.32
CA HIS A 137 8.88 24.26 7.92
C HIS A 137 10.15 23.72 7.26
N GLU A 138 10.38 22.41 7.38
CA GLU A 138 11.60 21.75 6.90
C GLU A 138 11.35 20.27 6.62
N TYR A 139 12.31 19.61 5.95
CA TYR A 139 12.24 18.17 5.75
C TYR A 139 12.57 17.43 7.04
N VAL A 140 11.79 16.38 7.32
CA VAL A 140 11.96 15.52 8.51
C VAL A 140 13.36 14.92 8.57
N ASN A 141 13.91 14.52 7.42
CA ASN A 141 15.29 14.07 7.28
C ASN A 141 15.75 14.19 5.80
N ASP A 142 17.03 13.88 5.57
CA ASP A 142 17.65 13.85 4.23
C ASP A 142 17.52 12.47 3.53
N THR A 143 16.69 11.57 4.06
CA THR A 143 16.51 10.23 3.50
C THR A 143 15.49 10.26 2.35
N SER A 144 15.80 9.52 1.28
CA SER A 144 14.86 9.31 0.17
C SER A 144 13.92 8.15 0.48
N TYR A 145 12.61 8.40 0.35
CA TYR A 145 11.57 7.39 0.48
C TYR A 145 10.82 7.24 -0.83
N TYR A 146 10.10 6.12 -0.94
CA TYR A 146 9.28 5.84 -2.11
C TYR A 146 7.90 5.38 -1.68
N LEU A 147 6.87 5.93 -2.32
CA LEU A 147 5.51 5.43 -2.27
C LEU A 147 5.38 4.24 -3.23
N LEU A 148 4.88 3.12 -2.72
CA LEU A 148 4.47 1.97 -3.51
C LEU A 148 3.01 2.10 -3.90
N ASN A 149 2.71 2.26 -5.19
CA ASN A 149 1.34 2.14 -5.68
C ASN A 149 1.21 0.89 -6.55
N ILE A 150 0.61 -0.16 -5.98
CA ILE A 150 0.42 -1.44 -6.66
C ILE A 150 -0.77 -1.33 -7.59
N VAL A 151 -0.53 -1.68 -8.86
CA VAL A 151 -1.54 -1.55 -9.93
C VAL A 151 -1.82 -2.90 -10.59
N GLU A 152 -0.87 -3.81 -10.52
CA GLU A 152 -0.99 -5.16 -11.05
C GLU A 152 -2.00 -5.96 -10.23
N LYS A 153 -3.00 -6.52 -10.93
CA LYS A 153 -4.07 -7.33 -10.36
C LYS A 153 -4.14 -8.64 -11.12
N HIS A 154 -3.94 -9.75 -10.43
CA HIS A 154 -3.99 -11.08 -11.03
C HIS A 154 -4.78 -12.01 -10.10
N GLN A 155 -5.69 -12.78 -10.69
CA GLN A 155 -6.59 -13.67 -9.95
C GLN A 155 -6.13 -15.12 -10.08
N TYR A 156 -5.59 -15.65 -8.99
CA TYR A 156 -5.18 -17.04 -8.86
C TYR A 156 -5.85 -17.75 -7.68
N PHE A 157 -6.56 -17.03 -6.80
CA PHE A 157 -7.33 -17.61 -5.72
C PHE A 157 -8.48 -18.48 -6.27
N LEU A 158 -8.62 -19.69 -5.72
CA LEU A 158 -9.58 -20.71 -6.16
C LEU A 158 -10.59 -21.01 -5.04
N PRO A 159 -11.48 -20.05 -4.70
CA PRO A 159 -12.44 -20.20 -3.62
C PRO A 159 -13.36 -21.41 -3.82
N ASP A 160 -13.57 -21.80 -5.09
CA ASP A 160 -14.49 -22.87 -5.41
C ASP A 160 -13.99 -24.27 -5.07
N LEU A 161 -12.68 -24.45 -4.98
CA LEU A 161 -12.06 -25.73 -4.67
C LEU A 161 -11.77 -25.91 -3.17
N MET A 162 -12.14 -24.94 -2.35
CA MET A 162 -11.94 -24.97 -0.91
C MET A 162 -13.10 -25.64 -0.18
N ASN A 163 -12.78 -26.41 0.86
CA ASN A 163 -13.75 -26.96 1.80
C ASN A 163 -13.19 -26.88 3.25
N PRO A 164 -13.77 -26.06 4.13
CA PRO A 164 -14.96 -25.24 3.91
C PRO A 164 -14.72 -24.09 2.91
N LYS A 165 -15.79 -23.62 2.28
CA LYS A 165 -15.75 -22.44 1.40
C LYS A 165 -15.27 -21.22 2.21
N PRO A 166 -14.49 -20.31 1.60
CA PRO A 166 -14.10 -19.06 2.24
C PRO A 166 -15.32 -18.18 2.50
N TYR A 167 -15.21 -17.29 3.48
CA TYR A 167 -16.27 -16.36 3.84
C TYR A 167 -16.44 -15.30 2.74
N PHE A 168 -17.55 -15.35 2.01
CA PHE A 168 -17.96 -14.31 1.07
C PHE A 168 -18.30 -13.01 1.82
N VAL A 169 -17.83 -11.87 1.31
CA VAL A 169 -18.08 -10.56 1.91
C VAL A 169 -19.08 -9.78 1.06
N TYR A 170 -18.78 -9.56 -0.22
CA TYR A 170 -19.63 -8.86 -1.18
C TYR A 170 -19.12 -9.12 -2.62
N ALA A 171 -19.90 -8.72 -3.62
CA ALA A 171 -19.47 -8.72 -5.02
C ALA A 171 -19.15 -7.29 -5.48
N LYS A 172 -18.08 -7.12 -6.26
CA LYS A 172 -17.67 -5.82 -6.83
C LYS A 172 -17.14 -6.02 -8.24
N ASP A 173 -17.64 -5.22 -9.18
CA ASP A 173 -17.22 -5.24 -10.59
C ASP A 173 -17.27 -6.64 -11.24
N GLY A 174 -18.23 -7.47 -10.82
CA GLY A 174 -18.40 -8.86 -11.30
C GLY A 174 -17.47 -9.89 -10.66
N ILE A 175 -16.72 -9.51 -9.62
CA ILE A 175 -15.83 -10.40 -8.85
C ILE A 175 -16.41 -10.60 -7.45
N ASP A 176 -16.51 -11.85 -7.01
CA ASP A 176 -16.81 -12.18 -5.62
C ASP A 176 -15.59 -11.90 -4.75
N ILE A 177 -15.78 -11.10 -3.70
CA ILE A 177 -14.76 -10.73 -2.74
C ILE A 177 -14.93 -11.58 -1.48
N TYR A 178 -13.86 -12.28 -1.12
CA TYR A 178 -13.80 -13.11 0.07
C TYR A 178 -12.94 -12.43 1.15
N ARG A 179 -13.15 -12.86 2.39
CA ARG A 179 -12.36 -12.37 3.52
C ARG A 179 -10.90 -12.72 3.33
N ALA A 180 -10.01 -11.80 3.69
CA ALA A 180 -8.57 -12.04 3.77
C ALA A 180 -8.23 -13.14 4.79
N ALA A 181 -7.12 -13.84 4.57
CA ALA A 181 -6.53 -14.65 5.61
C ALA A 181 -5.73 -13.76 6.58
N HIS A 182 -6.22 -13.58 7.81
CA HIS A 182 -5.50 -12.78 8.83
C HIS A 182 -4.58 -13.60 9.74
N THR A 183 -4.52 -14.92 9.52
CA THR A 183 -3.63 -15.83 10.23
C THR A 183 -3.08 -16.88 9.26
N GLU A 184 -1.87 -17.37 9.55
CA GLU A 184 -1.24 -18.45 8.78
C GLU A 184 -2.13 -19.69 8.73
N ALA A 185 -2.80 -20.03 9.84
CA ALA A 185 -3.71 -21.18 9.90
C ALA A 185 -4.91 -21.03 8.97
N VAL A 186 -5.46 -19.82 8.80
CA VAL A 186 -6.53 -19.57 7.83
C VAL A 186 -5.97 -19.61 6.41
N HIS A 187 -4.81 -18.98 6.18
CA HIS A 187 -4.16 -18.95 4.87
C HIS A 187 -3.76 -20.35 4.37
N ALA A 188 -3.34 -21.25 5.26
CA ALA A 188 -2.99 -22.62 4.91
C ALA A 188 -4.17 -23.42 4.32
N ASN A 189 -5.41 -22.96 4.53
CA ASN A 189 -6.60 -23.55 3.92
C ASN A 189 -6.98 -22.91 2.58
N TYR A 190 -6.31 -21.82 2.17
CA TYR A 190 -6.60 -21.11 0.93
C TYR A 190 -5.87 -21.79 -0.22
N THR A 191 -6.61 -22.07 -1.29
CA THR A 191 -6.09 -22.74 -2.47
C THR A 191 -5.88 -21.75 -3.60
N TYR A 192 -4.74 -21.85 -4.27
CA TYR A 192 -4.37 -21.01 -5.40
C TYR A 192 -4.00 -21.86 -6.61
N SER A 193 -4.19 -21.34 -7.82
CA SER A 193 -3.75 -21.99 -9.05
C SER A 193 -2.23 -21.96 -9.17
N ASP A 194 -1.64 -23.07 -9.61
CA ASP A 194 -0.22 -23.16 -10.00
C ASP A 194 0.19 -22.16 -11.11
N LYS A 195 -0.76 -21.64 -11.89
CA LYS A 195 -0.55 -20.54 -12.85
C LYS A 195 0.06 -19.30 -12.18
N ALA A 196 -0.12 -19.12 -10.87
CA ALA A 196 0.54 -18.06 -10.11
C ALA A 196 2.07 -18.12 -10.20
N LEU A 197 2.66 -19.31 -10.40
CA LEU A 197 4.11 -19.48 -10.61
C LEU A 197 4.61 -18.84 -11.92
N SER A 198 3.70 -18.65 -12.87
CA SER A 198 3.97 -18.01 -14.17
C SER A 198 3.36 -16.62 -14.27
N CYS A 199 3.04 -15.99 -13.13
CA CYS A 199 2.60 -14.59 -13.12
C CYS A 199 3.67 -13.73 -13.83
N PRO A 200 3.27 -12.82 -14.75
CA PRO A 200 4.23 -12.01 -15.49
C PRO A 200 4.94 -10.96 -14.63
N VAL A 201 4.48 -10.77 -13.39
CA VAL A 201 5.02 -9.78 -12.45
C VAL A 201 5.39 -10.44 -11.14
N ASP A 202 6.35 -9.85 -10.46
CA ASP A 202 6.91 -10.32 -9.21
C ASP A 202 6.11 -9.82 -7.97
N LEU A 203 5.23 -8.82 -8.15
CA LEU A 203 4.39 -8.24 -7.11
C LEU A 203 3.00 -7.87 -7.65
N TRP A 204 1.93 -8.37 -7.04
CA TRP A 204 0.56 -8.06 -7.44
C TRP A 204 -0.45 -8.12 -6.29
N ALA A 205 -1.66 -7.62 -6.54
CA ALA A 205 -2.82 -7.78 -5.67
C ALA A 205 -3.79 -8.84 -6.22
N GLU A 206 -4.43 -9.59 -5.34
CA GLU A 206 -5.50 -10.54 -5.68
C GLU A 206 -6.85 -9.85 -5.52
N PRO A 207 -7.57 -9.49 -6.60
CA PRO A 207 -8.82 -8.74 -6.50
C PRO A 207 -9.94 -9.51 -5.80
N SER A 208 -9.90 -10.84 -5.75
CA SER A 208 -10.92 -11.65 -5.05
C SER A 208 -10.72 -11.71 -3.53
N LEU A 209 -9.62 -11.17 -3.03
CA LEU A 209 -9.32 -11.06 -1.62
C LEU A 209 -9.17 -9.55 -1.28
N SER A 210 -9.51 -9.15 -0.07
CA SER A 210 -9.50 -7.75 0.34
C SER A 210 -8.24 -7.35 1.09
N GLY A 211 -7.29 -6.71 0.40
CA GLY A 211 -6.14 -6.06 1.03
C GLY A 211 -4.92 -6.97 1.18
N GLU A 212 -4.61 -7.76 0.17
CA GLU A 212 -3.52 -8.74 0.21
C GLU A 212 -2.59 -8.55 -0.98
N LEU A 213 -1.31 -8.80 -0.73
CA LEU A 213 -0.28 -8.77 -1.76
C LEU A 213 0.35 -10.13 -1.92
N TYR A 214 0.78 -10.37 -3.15
CA TYR A 214 1.43 -11.60 -3.54
C TYR A 214 2.79 -11.27 -4.15
N ILE A 215 3.77 -12.07 -3.78
CA ILE A 215 5.18 -11.86 -4.08
C ILE A 215 5.71 -13.14 -4.70
N SER A 216 6.40 -13.02 -5.84
CA SER A 216 7.09 -14.15 -6.43
C SER A 216 8.23 -14.64 -5.55
N ASP A 217 8.60 -15.92 -5.68
CA ASP A 217 9.75 -16.48 -4.95
C ASP A 217 11.07 -15.76 -5.26
N LYS A 218 11.23 -15.23 -6.49
CA LYS A 218 12.43 -14.49 -6.89
C LYS A 218 12.56 -13.16 -6.14
N LEU A 219 11.49 -12.37 -6.08
CA LEU A 219 11.47 -11.12 -5.33
C LEU A 219 11.62 -11.40 -3.84
N MET A 220 10.89 -12.39 -3.31
CA MET A 220 10.98 -12.77 -1.90
C MET A 220 12.41 -13.13 -1.49
N LYS A 221 13.11 -13.98 -2.25
CA LYS A 221 14.52 -14.33 -2.00
C LYS A 221 15.43 -13.12 -2.00
N SER A 222 15.20 -12.16 -2.88
CA SER A 222 16.01 -10.93 -2.94
C SER A 222 15.80 -10.06 -1.70
N LEU A 223 14.56 -9.94 -1.23
CA LEU A 223 14.23 -9.22 0.01
C LEU A 223 14.84 -9.93 1.24
N GLN A 224 14.78 -11.26 1.29
CA GLN A 224 15.38 -12.05 2.38
C GLN A 224 16.91 -11.89 2.43
N GLN A 225 17.57 -11.98 1.27
CA GLN A 225 19.02 -11.79 1.15
C GLN A 225 19.47 -10.40 1.62
N ALA A 226 18.62 -9.38 1.42
CA ALA A 226 18.86 -8.02 1.90
C ALA A 226 18.45 -7.79 3.37
N GLY A 227 17.87 -8.78 4.05
CA GLY A 227 17.39 -8.66 5.43
C GLY A 227 16.13 -7.80 5.59
N LEU A 228 15.34 -7.61 4.53
CA LEU A 228 14.22 -6.66 4.49
C LEU A 228 12.84 -7.30 4.77
N THR A 229 12.79 -8.59 5.08
CA THR A 229 11.53 -9.29 5.36
C THR A 229 11.19 -9.38 6.84
N HIS A 230 12.04 -8.86 7.73
CA HIS A 230 11.91 -9.06 9.18
C HIS A 230 10.67 -8.40 9.80
N LEU A 231 10.09 -7.40 9.13
CA LEU A 231 8.86 -6.74 9.54
C LEU A 231 7.64 -7.25 8.77
N MET A 232 7.81 -8.21 7.86
CA MET A 232 6.76 -8.73 7.01
C MET A 232 6.23 -10.07 7.50
N ASP A 233 4.91 -10.17 7.62
CA ASP A 233 4.23 -11.45 7.82
C ASP A 233 3.96 -12.07 6.45
N LEU A 234 4.81 -13.03 6.06
CA LEU A 234 4.78 -13.67 4.76
C LEU A 234 4.49 -15.17 4.89
N TRP A 235 3.51 -15.66 4.15
CA TRP A 235 3.09 -17.07 4.18
C TRP A 235 3.13 -17.68 2.79
N GLU A 236 3.56 -18.93 2.69
CA GLU A 236 3.63 -19.65 1.42
C GLU A 236 2.22 -20.08 0.95
N CYS A 237 1.89 -19.75 -0.30
CA CYS A 237 0.61 -20.11 -0.91
C CYS A 237 0.53 -21.61 -1.23
N GLN A 238 -0.61 -22.24 -0.92
CA GLN A 238 -0.86 -23.63 -1.30
C GLN A 238 -1.33 -23.68 -2.76
N LEU A 239 -0.42 -24.13 -3.63
CA LEU A 239 -0.67 -24.20 -5.06
C LEU A 239 -1.24 -25.56 -5.45
N LEU A 240 -2.34 -25.54 -6.21
CA LEU A 240 -2.95 -26.71 -6.80
C LEU A 240 -2.52 -26.80 -8.28
N ASN A 241 -1.89 -27.92 -8.65
CA ASN A 241 -1.58 -28.20 -10.05
C ASN A 241 -2.88 -28.35 -10.84
N GLN A 242 -3.05 -27.56 -11.90
CA GLN A 242 -4.21 -27.59 -12.78
C GLN A 242 -3.82 -27.85 -14.24
#